data_AF-A0A133XXZ8-F1
#
_entry.id   AF-A0A133XXZ8-F1
#
_cell.length_a   1.000
_cell.length_b   1.000
_cell.length_c   1.000
_cell.angle_alpha   90.00
_cell.angle_beta   90.00
_cell.angle_gamma   90.00
#
_symmetry.space_group_name_H-M   'P 1'
#
loop_
_entity.id
_entity.type
_entity.pdbx_description
1 polymer ?
#
loop_
_entity_poly.entity_id
_entity_poly.type
_entity_poly.pdbx_seq_one_letter_code
_entity_poly.pdbx_strand_id
1 'polypeptide(L)'
;MKKLTYFLLPIVVMLFTGCQPKYENVATTFTNLYMHGNVDEAQKYVTEESKEAMNNGLANLLLILLSKDNEDFQAKILSHEQNGDVATVNIIDANKKDSEVFPIVLVKKDGKWLVDFIATNKEAEGESVAPQENLLDEVADKAEEVKDEIKDEADQQIDKAKAKVEKVENEVKQGVKKIEDKVEKAKN
;
A
#
# COMPACT_ATOMS: atom_id res chain seq x y z
N MET A 1 -13.19 -75.20 3.65
CA MET A 1 -13.25 -74.03 4.55
C MET A 1 -11.93 -73.28 4.48
N LYS A 2 -11.92 -72.03 4.02
CA LYS A 2 -10.96 -70.96 4.32
C LYS A 2 -11.39 -69.75 3.48
N LYS A 3 -12.17 -68.85 4.09
CA LYS A 3 -12.64 -67.60 3.49
C LYS A 3 -11.46 -66.63 3.48
N LEU A 4 -11.05 -66.21 2.29
CA LEU A 4 -10.05 -65.16 2.08
C LEU A 4 -10.81 -63.82 2.16
N THR A 5 -10.83 -63.22 3.33
CA THR A 5 -11.50 -61.93 3.55
C THR A 5 -10.60 -60.81 3.02
N TYR A 6 -10.86 -60.36 1.79
CA TYR A 6 -10.27 -59.14 1.25
C TYR A 6 -10.79 -57.95 2.08
N PHE A 7 -9.91 -57.36 2.89
CA PHE A 7 -10.14 -56.09 3.57
C PHE A 7 -9.98 -54.97 2.52
N LEU A 8 -11.04 -54.75 1.74
CA LEU A 8 -11.17 -53.67 0.78
C LEU A 8 -11.41 -52.39 1.59
N LEU A 9 -10.33 -51.70 1.92
CA LEU A 9 -10.35 -50.39 2.57
C LEU A 9 -10.68 -49.35 1.49
N PRO A 10 -11.88 -48.72 1.49
CA PRO A 10 -12.16 -47.68 0.52
C PRO A 10 -11.39 -46.44 0.96
N ILE A 11 -10.23 -46.22 0.33
CA ILE A 11 -9.55 -44.93 0.38
C ILE A 11 -10.44 -43.97 -0.42
N VAL A 12 -11.42 -43.39 0.26
CA VAL A 12 -12.13 -42.20 -0.20
C VAL A 12 -11.11 -41.07 -0.17
N VAL A 13 -10.32 -40.96 -1.24
CA VAL A 13 -9.58 -39.75 -1.54
C VAL A 13 -10.65 -38.71 -1.85
N MET A 14 -11.08 -37.98 -0.82
CA MET A 14 -11.78 -36.73 -0.99
C MET A 14 -10.82 -35.80 -1.73
N LEU A 15 -10.90 -35.81 -3.06
CA LEU A 15 -10.39 -34.76 -3.92
C LEU A 15 -11.17 -33.50 -3.54
N PHE A 16 -10.68 -32.81 -2.51
CA PHE A 16 -11.00 -31.41 -2.29
C PHE A 16 -10.37 -30.64 -3.46
N THR A 17 -11.00 -30.70 -4.63
CA THR A 17 -10.85 -29.70 -5.68
C THR A 17 -11.54 -28.44 -5.17
N GLY A 18 -10.95 -27.85 -4.12
CA GLY A 18 -11.27 -26.50 -3.71
C GLY A 18 -10.92 -25.62 -4.90
N CYS A 19 -11.95 -25.04 -5.51
CA CYS A 19 -11.79 -24.10 -6.61
C CYS A 19 -10.97 -22.94 -6.04
N GLN A 20 -9.64 -22.94 -6.29
CA GLN A 20 -8.77 -21.86 -5.87
C GLN A 20 -9.30 -20.58 -6.54
N PRO A 21 -9.36 -19.45 -5.81
CA PRO A 21 -9.77 -18.20 -6.40
C PRO A 21 -8.83 -17.86 -7.55
N LYS A 22 -9.42 -17.44 -8.69
CA LYS A 22 -8.62 -16.96 -9.81
C LYS A 22 -7.88 -15.68 -9.41
N TYR A 23 -6.74 -15.42 -10.05
CA TYR A 23 -5.88 -14.28 -9.70
C TYR A 23 -6.59 -12.93 -9.87
N GLU A 24 -7.52 -12.82 -10.82
CA GLU A 24 -8.39 -11.64 -10.99
C GLU A 24 -9.23 -11.35 -9.74
N ASN A 25 -9.76 -12.39 -9.10
CA ASN A 25 -10.56 -12.26 -7.89
C ASN A 25 -9.68 -11.87 -6.70
N VAL A 26 -8.46 -12.43 -6.63
CA VAL A 26 -7.49 -12.06 -5.58
C VAL A 26 -7.13 -10.59 -5.69
N ALA A 27 -6.81 -10.11 -6.90
CA ALA A 27 -6.45 -8.72 -7.15
C ALA A 27 -7.59 -7.77 -6.77
N THR A 28 -8.79 -7.98 -7.30
CA THR A 28 -9.95 -7.12 -7.01
C THR A 28 -10.38 -7.15 -5.54
N THR A 29 -10.33 -8.31 -4.90
CA THR A 29 -10.67 -8.44 -3.47
C THR A 29 -9.64 -7.71 -2.61
N PHE A 30 -8.36 -7.93 -2.87
CA PHE A 30 -7.28 -7.22 -2.20
C PHE A 30 -7.45 -5.71 -2.34
N THR A 31 -7.59 -5.20 -3.58
CA THR A 31 -7.69 -3.76 -3.83
C THR A 31 -8.91 -3.16 -3.16
N ASN A 32 -10.09 -3.81 -3.24
CA ASN A 32 -11.27 -3.31 -2.54
C ASN A 32 -11.07 -3.28 -1.03
N LEU A 33 -10.56 -4.35 -0.40
CA LEU A 33 -10.32 -4.36 1.04
C LEU A 33 -9.34 -3.27 1.45
N TYR A 34 -8.24 -3.14 0.71
CA TYR A 34 -7.19 -2.17 1.00
C TYR A 34 -7.67 -0.73 0.87
N MET A 35 -8.39 -0.41 -0.22
CA MET A 35 -8.91 0.94 -0.50
C MET A 35 -9.99 1.39 0.48
N HIS A 36 -10.75 0.45 1.06
CA HIS A 36 -11.73 0.74 2.10
C HIS A 36 -11.14 0.67 3.52
N GLY A 37 -9.81 0.66 3.66
CA GLY A 37 -9.13 0.66 4.96
C GLY A 37 -9.19 -0.66 5.74
N ASN A 38 -9.69 -1.75 5.14
CA ASN A 38 -9.72 -3.09 5.75
C ASN A 38 -8.35 -3.79 5.59
N VAL A 39 -7.30 -3.16 6.10
CA VAL A 39 -5.90 -3.57 5.90
C VAL A 39 -5.65 -4.99 6.42
N ASP A 40 -6.16 -5.34 7.61
CA ASP A 40 -5.97 -6.67 8.21
C ASP A 40 -6.52 -7.81 7.34
N GLU A 41 -7.65 -7.58 6.67
CA GLU A 41 -8.24 -8.54 5.74
C GLU A 41 -7.48 -8.56 4.41
N ALA A 42 -7.07 -7.39 3.91
CA ALA A 42 -6.26 -7.28 2.69
C ALA A 42 -4.93 -8.05 2.81
N GLN A 43 -4.30 -8.04 4.00
CA GLN A 43 -3.06 -8.75 4.29
C GLN A 43 -3.15 -10.28 4.10
N LYS A 44 -4.34 -10.88 4.03
CA LYS A 44 -4.52 -12.33 3.78
C LYS A 44 -4.30 -12.72 2.31
N TYR A 45 -4.22 -11.72 1.44
CA TYR A 45 -4.11 -11.87 -0.02
C TYR A 45 -2.72 -11.51 -0.54
N VAL A 46 -1.79 -11.09 0.32
CA VAL A 46 -0.43 -10.69 -0.09
C VAL A 46 0.60 -11.76 0.29
N THR A 47 1.79 -11.70 -0.28
CA THR A 47 2.93 -12.51 0.16
C THR A 47 3.40 -12.10 1.57
N GLU A 48 4.07 -12.99 2.31
CA GLU A 48 4.58 -12.64 3.65
C GLU A 48 5.58 -11.48 3.58
N GLU A 49 6.41 -11.44 2.53
CA GLU A 49 7.35 -10.34 2.30
C GLU A 49 6.60 -9.02 2.07
N SER A 50 5.53 -9.06 1.26
CA SER A 50 4.66 -7.90 1.02
C SER A 50 3.93 -7.45 2.28
N LYS A 51 3.49 -8.39 3.12
CA LYS A 51 2.86 -8.11 4.41
C LYS A 51 3.80 -7.38 5.36
N GLU A 52 5.07 -7.80 5.42
CA GLU A 52 6.10 -7.10 6.19
C GLU A 52 6.31 -5.67 5.67
N ALA A 53 6.37 -5.48 4.36
CA ALA A 53 6.47 -4.16 3.75
C ALA A 53 5.25 -3.26 4.06
N MET A 54 4.04 -3.83 4.13
CA MET A 54 2.83 -3.10 4.56
C MET A 54 2.95 -2.64 6.02
N ASN A 55 3.38 -3.53 6.91
CA ASN A 55 3.50 -3.22 8.34
C ASN A 55 4.60 -2.19 8.63
N ASN A 56 5.65 -2.14 7.81
CA ASN A 56 6.75 -1.19 7.93
C ASN A 56 6.46 0.17 7.25
N GLY A 57 5.24 0.38 6.73
CA GLY A 57 4.81 1.66 6.16
C GLY A 57 5.29 1.92 4.72
N LEU A 58 5.95 0.95 4.06
CA LEU A 58 6.33 1.07 2.65
C LEU A 58 5.11 0.96 1.71
N ALA A 59 4.12 0.12 2.06
CA ALA A 59 2.85 0.10 1.32
C ALA A 59 1.97 1.33 1.59
N ASN A 60 2.30 2.13 2.61
CA ASN A 60 1.64 3.39 2.90
C ASN A 60 1.91 4.44 1.79
N LEU A 61 2.99 4.28 1.02
CA LEU A 61 3.26 5.10 -0.17
C LEU A 61 2.27 4.79 -1.30
N LEU A 62 1.90 3.51 -1.47
CA LEU A 62 0.84 3.09 -2.38
C LEU A 62 -0.52 3.66 -1.95
N LEU A 63 -0.80 3.67 -0.64
CA LEU A 63 -1.98 4.35 -0.07
C LEU A 63 -1.98 5.85 -0.40
N ILE A 64 -0.88 6.57 -0.18
CA ILE A 64 -0.82 8.02 -0.44
C ILE A 64 -1.10 8.34 -1.91
N LEU A 65 -0.63 7.51 -2.84
CA LEU A 65 -0.93 7.66 -4.28
C LEU A 65 -2.41 7.35 -4.60
N LEU A 66 -3.08 6.50 -3.82
CA LEU A 66 -4.41 5.97 -4.14
C LEU A 66 -5.57 6.62 -3.39
N SER A 67 -5.35 7.17 -2.19
CA SER A 67 -6.40 7.21 -1.15
C SER A 67 -6.80 8.57 -0.62
N LYS A 68 -6.50 9.70 -1.28
CA LYS A 68 -6.80 10.99 -0.63
C LYS A 68 -8.30 11.25 -0.38
N ASP A 69 -9.21 10.61 -1.12
CA ASP A 69 -10.67 10.64 -0.86
C ASP A 69 -11.38 9.54 -1.70
N ASN A 70 -11.57 8.32 -1.20
CA ASN A 70 -12.18 7.26 -2.03
C ASN A 70 -13.01 6.23 -1.25
N GLU A 71 -13.90 6.70 -0.37
CA GLU A 71 -14.90 5.84 0.31
C GLU A 71 -15.82 5.09 -0.66
N ASP A 72 -15.96 5.59 -1.89
CA ASP A 72 -16.74 5.01 -2.96
C ASP A 72 -15.90 4.19 -3.95
N PHE A 73 -14.61 3.97 -3.72
CA PHE A 73 -13.77 3.25 -4.69
C PHE A 73 -14.36 1.87 -5.05
N GLN A 74 -14.45 1.57 -6.35
CA GLN A 74 -14.87 0.25 -6.82
C GLN A 74 -13.86 -0.33 -7.80
N ALA A 75 -13.10 -1.34 -7.38
CA ALA A 75 -12.14 -2.02 -8.26
C ALA A 75 -12.86 -2.63 -9.48
N LYS A 76 -12.42 -2.25 -10.67
CA LYS A 76 -12.80 -2.89 -11.93
C LYS A 76 -11.56 -3.25 -12.72
N ILE A 77 -11.55 -4.47 -13.24
CA ILE A 77 -10.46 -4.94 -14.09
C ILE A 77 -10.61 -4.30 -15.46
N LEU A 78 -9.55 -3.61 -15.90
CA LEU A 78 -9.42 -3.08 -17.24
C LEU A 78 -8.81 -4.13 -18.18
N SER A 79 -7.70 -4.74 -17.74
CA SER A 79 -7.02 -5.81 -18.46
C SER A 79 -6.27 -6.71 -17.48
N HIS A 80 -5.90 -7.90 -17.93
CA HIS A 80 -5.09 -8.82 -17.15
C HIS A 80 -4.26 -9.71 -18.08
N GLU A 81 -3.09 -10.09 -17.60
CA GLU A 81 -2.19 -11.02 -18.27
C GLU A 81 -1.63 -12.02 -17.25
N GLN A 82 -1.33 -13.23 -17.70
CA GLN A 82 -0.74 -14.27 -16.87
C GLN A 82 0.41 -14.93 -17.64
N ASN A 83 1.57 -14.98 -17.01
CA ASN A 83 2.74 -15.70 -17.50
C ASN A 83 3.17 -16.75 -16.45
N GLY A 84 2.73 -17.99 -16.66
CA GLY A 84 3.02 -19.09 -15.74
C GLY A 84 2.47 -18.83 -14.34
N ASP A 85 3.38 -18.67 -13.39
CA ASP A 85 3.10 -18.44 -11.96
C ASP A 85 3.11 -16.95 -11.57
N VAL A 86 3.15 -16.05 -12.55
CA VAL A 86 3.03 -14.60 -12.35
C VAL A 86 1.82 -14.10 -13.14
N ALA A 87 1.10 -13.11 -12.60
CA ALA A 87 0.02 -12.43 -13.27
C ALA A 87 0.01 -10.94 -12.95
N THR A 88 -0.38 -10.12 -13.91
CA THR A 88 -0.60 -8.68 -13.74
C THR A 88 -2.06 -8.37 -14.01
N VAL A 89 -2.70 -7.68 -13.10
CA VAL A 89 -4.11 -7.24 -13.22
C VAL A 89 -4.14 -5.73 -13.14
N ASN A 90 -4.57 -5.09 -14.22
CA ASN A 90 -4.71 -3.64 -14.31
C ASN A 90 -6.10 -3.24 -13.82
N ILE A 91 -6.17 -2.49 -12.73
CA ILE A 91 -7.42 -2.09 -12.06
C ILE A 91 -7.66 -0.60 -12.24
N ILE A 92 -8.91 -0.22 -12.42
CA ILE A 92 -9.38 1.17 -12.38
C ILE A 92 -10.47 1.31 -11.31
N ASP A 93 -10.73 2.54 -10.89
CA ASP A 93 -11.91 2.92 -10.14
C ASP A 93 -13.11 3.01 -11.08
N ALA A 94 -14.08 2.11 -10.94
CA ALA A 94 -15.27 2.07 -11.77
C ALA A 94 -16.13 3.34 -11.64
N ASN A 95 -15.99 4.09 -10.54
CA ASN A 95 -16.76 5.29 -10.26
C ASN A 95 -16.13 6.56 -10.83
N LYS A 96 -14.89 6.49 -11.34
CA LYS A 96 -14.20 7.61 -11.98
C LYS A 96 -14.04 7.38 -13.48
N LYS A 97 -14.49 8.34 -14.29
CA LYS A 97 -14.37 8.26 -15.75
C LYS A 97 -12.92 8.33 -16.25
N ASP A 98 -12.11 9.12 -15.55
CA ASP A 98 -10.69 9.32 -15.86
C ASP A 98 -9.82 8.68 -14.77
N SER A 99 -10.17 7.45 -14.38
CA SER A 99 -9.40 6.70 -13.38
C SER A 99 -8.02 6.36 -13.93
N GLU A 100 -7.00 6.59 -13.11
CA GLU A 100 -5.68 6.03 -13.33
C GLU A 100 -5.74 4.49 -13.29
N VAL A 101 -4.80 3.86 -14.00
CA VAL A 101 -4.67 2.40 -14.08
C VAL A 101 -3.66 1.95 -13.03
N PHE A 102 -4.09 1.04 -12.16
CA PHE A 102 -3.30 0.49 -11.07
C PHE A 102 -2.91 -0.95 -11.39
N PRO A 103 -1.64 -1.21 -11.76
CA PRO A 103 -1.16 -2.56 -11.97
C PRO A 103 -0.98 -3.28 -10.63
N ILE A 104 -1.63 -4.44 -10.48
CA ILE A 104 -1.46 -5.34 -9.33
C ILE A 104 -0.74 -6.60 -9.81
N VAL A 105 0.45 -6.84 -9.30
CA VAL A 105 1.22 -8.05 -9.58
C VAL A 105 0.87 -9.14 -8.56
N LEU A 106 0.66 -10.34 -9.07
CA LEU A 106 0.37 -11.54 -8.30
C LEU A 106 1.35 -12.65 -8.64
N VAL A 107 1.75 -13.39 -7.63
CA VAL A 107 2.58 -14.58 -7.75
C VAL A 107 1.84 -15.79 -7.19
N LYS A 108 2.04 -16.95 -7.82
CA LYS A 108 1.48 -18.22 -7.37
C LYS A 108 2.48 -18.90 -6.45
N LYS A 109 2.21 -18.90 -5.15
CA LYS A 109 2.98 -19.63 -4.13
C LYS A 109 2.14 -20.78 -3.58
N ASP A 110 2.67 -21.99 -3.59
CA ASP A 110 1.99 -23.20 -3.11
C ASP A 110 0.59 -23.42 -3.71
N GLY A 111 0.43 -23.07 -4.99
CA GLY A 111 -0.84 -23.19 -5.71
C GLY A 111 -1.87 -22.09 -5.41
N LYS A 112 -1.55 -21.14 -4.52
CA LYS A 112 -2.38 -19.98 -4.17
C LYS A 112 -1.83 -18.71 -4.81
N TRP A 113 -2.72 -17.91 -5.39
CA TRP A 113 -2.37 -16.58 -5.87
C TRP A 113 -2.29 -15.58 -4.71
N LEU A 114 -1.22 -14.79 -4.68
CA LEU A 114 -0.95 -13.77 -3.69
C LEU A 114 -0.41 -12.51 -4.38
N VAL A 115 -0.82 -11.34 -3.91
CA VAL A 115 -0.31 -10.05 -4.37
C VAL A 115 1.13 -9.85 -3.87
N ASP A 116 2.00 -9.38 -4.75
CA ASP A 116 3.40 -9.13 -4.44
C ASP A 116 3.83 -7.72 -4.86
N PHE A 117 4.00 -6.81 -3.90
CA PHE A 117 4.46 -5.43 -4.14
C PHE A 117 5.97 -5.31 -4.32
N ILE A 118 6.71 -6.41 -4.12
CA ILE A 118 8.17 -6.44 -4.22
C ILE A 118 8.58 -6.99 -5.59
N ALA A 119 7.79 -7.94 -6.13
CA ALA A 119 7.97 -8.47 -7.48
C ALA A 119 7.82 -7.39 -8.57
N THR A 120 6.99 -6.36 -8.35
CA THR A 120 6.91 -5.16 -9.20
C THR A 120 8.26 -4.47 -9.44
N ASN A 121 9.26 -4.67 -8.56
CA ASN A 121 10.60 -4.11 -8.70
C ASN A 121 11.65 -5.10 -9.27
N LYS A 122 11.32 -6.37 -9.48
CA LYS A 122 12.28 -7.39 -9.98
C LYS A 122 12.12 -7.73 -11.47
N GLU A 123 10.95 -7.52 -12.05
CA GLU A 123 10.72 -7.74 -13.50
C GLU A 123 11.06 -6.51 -14.37
N ALA A 124 11.47 -5.40 -13.78
CA ALA A 124 12.01 -4.24 -14.52
C ALA A 124 13.42 -4.48 -15.13
N GLU A 125 14.05 -5.64 -14.88
CA GLU A 125 15.41 -5.96 -15.37
C GLU A 125 15.50 -7.18 -16.31
N GLY A 126 14.39 -7.79 -16.74
CA GLY A 126 14.47 -9.00 -17.58
C GLY A 126 13.28 -9.23 -18.51
N GLU A 127 13.51 -8.99 -19.80
CA GLU A 127 12.64 -9.33 -20.95
C GLU A 127 11.32 -8.57 -21.12
N SER A 128 11.44 -7.42 -21.81
CA SER A 128 10.61 -6.96 -22.94
C SER A 128 9.11 -7.32 -22.91
N VAL A 129 8.31 -6.39 -22.37
CA VAL A 129 7.00 -6.04 -22.93
C VAL A 129 7.02 -4.55 -23.28
N ALA A 130 7.27 -4.21 -24.55
CA ALA A 130 7.18 -2.83 -25.03
C ALA A 130 5.75 -2.53 -25.54
N PRO A 131 5.25 -1.27 -25.47
CA PRO A 131 5.87 -0.06 -24.93
C PRO A 131 5.01 0.62 -23.85
N GLN A 132 5.59 0.88 -22.67
CA GLN A 132 5.20 2.03 -21.85
C GLN A 132 6.44 2.81 -21.44
N GLU A 133 7.21 3.26 -22.43
CA GLU A 133 8.33 4.21 -22.23
C GLU A 133 7.86 5.59 -21.73
N ASN A 134 6.57 5.83 -21.52
CA ASN A 134 6.06 7.09 -20.96
C ASN A 134 5.61 7.01 -19.49
N LEU A 135 5.50 5.83 -18.87
CA LEU A 135 5.04 5.76 -17.47
C LEU A 135 6.17 5.95 -16.45
N LEU A 136 7.39 5.49 -16.75
CA LEU A 136 8.51 5.64 -15.82
C LEU A 136 9.03 7.07 -15.76
N ASP A 137 9.07 7.78 -16.90
CA ASP A 137 9.42 9.20 -16.95
C ASP A 137 8.31 10.06 -16.33
N GLU A 138 7.02 9.76 -16.56
CA GLU A 138 5.92 10.51 -15.94
C GLU A 138 5.80 10.24 -14.43
N VAL A 139 6.09 9.01 -13.97
CA VAL A 139 6.13 8.68 -12.54
C VAL A 139 7.38 9.26 -11.88
N ALA A 140 8.52 9.33 -12.57
CA ALA A 140 9.72 10.01 -12.06
C ALA A 140 9.51 11.52 -11.97
N ASP A 141 8.95 12.16 -13.00
CA ASP A 141 8.61 13.58 -13.02
C ASP A 141 7.56 13.92 -11.94
N LYS A 142 6.50 13.08 -11.78
CA LYS A 142 5.53 13.22 -10.69
C LYS A 142 6.14 12.93 -9.32
N ALA A 143 7.07 11.98 -9.19
CA ALA A 143 7.76 11.73 -7.93
C ALA A 143 8.69 12.89 -7.54
N GLU A 144 9.26 13.58 -8.52
CA GLU A 144 10.08 14.77 -8.32
C GLU A 144 9.21 16.00 -7.97
N GLU A 145 8.05 16.16 -8.62
CA GLU A 145 7.04 17.18 -8.26
C GLU A 145 6.49 16.97 -6.84
N VAL A 146 6.13 15.73 -6.47
CA VAL A 146 5.65 15.38 -5.13
C VAL A 146 6.75 15.56 -4.08
N LYS A 147 8.01 15.26 -4.41
CA LYS A 147 9.15 15.49 -3.51
C LYS A 147 9.36 16.98 -3.25
N ASP A 148 9.20 17.84 -4.25
CA ASP A 148 9.29 19.28 -4.09
C ASP A 148 8.09 19.85 -3.32
N GLU A 149 6.86 19.38 -3.57
CA GLU A 149 5.69 19.77 -2.76
C GLU A 149 5.79 19.35 -1.28
N ILE A 150 6.23 18.12 -0.99
CA ILE A 150 6.43 17.65 0.39
C ILE A 150 7.52 18.47 1.08
N LYS A 151 8.59 18.83 0.36
CA LYS A 151 9.65 19.66 0.90
C LYS A 151 9.15 21.07 1.22
N ASP A 152 8.35 21.67 0.34
CA ASP A 152 7.76 22.98 0.56
C ASP A 152 6.73 22.98 1.72
N GLU A 153 5.90 21.94 1.84
CA GLU A 153 4.99 21.78 2.98
C GLU A 153 5.77 21.58 4.30
N ALA A 154 6.85 20.79 4.28
CA ALA A 154 7.70 20.56 5.44
C ALA A 154 8.41 21.86 5.87
N ASP A 155 8.97 22.61 4.93
CA ASP A 155 9.60 23.91 5.20
C ASP A 155 8.58 24.92 5.74
N GLN A 156 7.36 24.95 5.19
CA GLN A 156 6.30 25.82 5.70
C GLN A 156 5.86 25.43 7.13
N GLN A 157 5.84 24.14 7.47
CA GLN A 157 5.56 23.68 8.83
C GLN A 157 6.71 23.98 9.79
N ILE A 158 7.96 23.84 9.36
CA ILE A 158 9.16 24.19 10.12
C ILE A 158 9.18 25.69 10.42
N ASP A 159 8.85 26.55 9.46
CA ASP A 159 8.81 28.00 9.66
C ASP A 159 7.67 28.42 10.57
N LYS A 160 6.48 27.80 10.44
CA LYS A 160 5.37 27.98 11.41
C LYS A 160 5.79 27.53 12.81
N ALA A 161 6.55 26.45 12.95
CA ALA A 161 7.06 25.98 14.23
C ALA A 161 8.10 26.95 14.82
N LYS A 162 9.05 27.45 14.02
CA LYS A 162 10.03 28.46 14.43
C LYS A 162 9.36 29.75 14.90
N ALA A 163 8.37 30.26 14.17
CA ALA A 163 7.62 31.45 14.56
C ALA A 163 6.87 31.28 15.89
N LYS A 164 6.30 30.08 16.14
CA LYS A 164 5.69 29.75 17.44
C LYS A 164 6.74 29.69 18.55
N VAL A 165 7.90 29.09 18.31
CA VAL A 165 9.00 29.02 19.29
C VAL A 165 9.50 30.43 19.64
N GLU A 166 9.70 31.30 18.65
CA GLU A 166 10.12 32.68 18.88
C GLU A 166 9.08 33.49 19.66
N LYS A 167 7.79 33.28 19.37
CA LYS A 167 6.70 33.88 20.15
C LYS A 167 6.74 33.44 21.62
N VAL A 168 6.88 32.13 21.87
CA VAL A 168 6.97 31.58 23.23
C VAL A 168 8.22 32.11 23.94
N GLU A 169 9.36 32.19 23.27
CA GLU A 169 10.60 32.70 23.85
C GLU A 169 10.46 34.19 24.26
N ASN A 170 9.79 34.99 23.44
CA ASN A 170 9.50 36.39 23.76
C ASN A 170 8.52 36.54 24.93
N GLU A 171 7.48 35.71 25.00
CA GLU A 171 6.54 35.67 26.14
C GLU A 171 7.26 35.27 27.45
N VAL A 172 8.15 34.29 27.39
CA VAL A 172 8.98 33.87 28.53
C VAL A 172 9.92 34.99 28.98
N LYS A 173 10.65 35.65 28.06
CA LYS A 173 11.52 36.78 28.39
C LYS A 173 10.78 37.93 29.05
N GLN A 174 9.58 38.26 28.55
CA GLN A 174 8.73 39.28 29.17
C GLN A 174 8.23 38.85 30.56
N GLY A 175 7.88 37.57 30.73
CA GLY A 175 7.49 37.00 32.01
C GLY A 175 8.60 37.08 33.06
N VAL A 176 9.82 36.68 32.68
CA VAL A 176 11.01 36.76 33.54
C VAL A 176 11.28 38.19 33.98
N LYS A 177 11.29 39.15 33.04
CA LYS A 177 11.51 40.56 33.36
C LYS A 177 10.48 41.12 34.34
N LYS A 178 9.20 40.77 34.18
CA LYS A 178 8.13 41.16 35.13
C LYS A 178 8.34 40.57 36.53
N ILE A 179 8.92 39.37 36.62
CA ILE A 179 9.24 38.74 37.92
C ILE A 179 10.43 39.46 38.56
N GLU A 180 11.49 39.73 37.79
CA GLU A 180 12.67 40.49 38.25
C GLU A 180 12.27 41.87 38.79
N ASP A 181 11.47 42.64 38.04
CA ASP A 181 10.97 43.95 38.47
C ASP A 181 10.16 43.89 39.78
N LYS A 182 9.38 42.80 39.98
CA LYS A 182 8.61 42.58 41.21
C LYS A 182 9.51 42.21 42.39
N VAL A 183 10.52 41.38 42.16
CA VAL A 183 11.49 40.99 43.18
C VAL A 183 12.33 42.18 43.63
N GLU A 184 12.73 43.05 42.70
CA GLU A 184 13.48 44.26 43.01
C GLU A 184 12.64 45.27 43.80
N LYS A 185 11.36 45.46 43.43
CA LYS A 185 10.42 46.26 44.23
C LYS A 185 10.14 45.71 45.61
N ALA A 186 10.23 44.40 45.82
CA ALA A 186 10.00 43.79 47.13
C ALA A 186 11.24 43.87 48.07
N LYS A 187 12.40 44.29 47.54
CA LYS A 187 13.65 44.44 48.30
C LYS A 187 13.92 45.88 48.78
N ASN A 188 13.18 46.86 48.26
CA ASN A 188 13.22 48.28 48.66
C ASN A 188 12.00 48.64 49.51
#